data_AF-A0A2P2LXU4-F1
#
_entry.id   AF-A0A2P2LXU4-F1
#
_cell.length_a   1.000
_cell.length_b   1.000
_cell.length_c   1.000
_cell.angle_alpha   90.00
_cell.angle_beta   90.00
_cell.angle_gamma   90.00
#
_symmetry.space_group_name_H-M   'P 1'
#
loop_
_entity.id
_entity.type
_entity.pdbx_description
1 polymer ?
#
loop_
_entity_poly.entity_id
_entity_poly.type
_entity_poly.pdbx_seq_one_letter_code
_entity_poly.pdbx_strand_id
1 'polypeptide(L)'
;MAEHVVGTGSFGTVFQAKCLETGETVAIKKVLQDKRYKNRELQLMRVMDHPNVISLKHCFFSTTNNNELFLNLVMEYVPQSIYEILMHYSNAKRPMPLIYVKLYMYQIFRSLAYIHTVPGVCHRDLKPQNILIDPSTHQVKLCDFGSAKVLVRGEVNVSYICSRFYRAPELIFGATEYTTSIDVWSAGCVLAELLLGQPLFPGENAVAQLVEIIKVQVPF
;
A
#
# COMPACT_ATOMS: atom_id res chain seq x y z
N MET A 1 -12.24 -5.03 -22.05
CA MET A 1 -12.63 -3.62 -22.24
C MET A 1 -12.24 -2.86 -20.97
N ALA A 2 -11.57 -1.70 -21.06
CA ALA A 2 -11.24 -0.91 -19.86
C ALA A 2 -12.48 -0.11 -19.47
N GLU A 3 -13.07 -0.44 -18.33
CA GLU A 3 -14.42 0.02 -18.03
C GLU A 3 -14.38 1.33 -17.23
N HIS A 4 -13.57 1.50 -16.17
CA HIS A 4 -13.59 2.76 -15.39
C HIS A 4 -12.25 3.03 -14.67
N VAL A 5 -11.92 4.31 -14.41
CA VAL A 5 -10.80 4.69 -13.54
C VAL A 5 -11.19 4.43 -12.09
N VAL A 6 -10.37 3.66 -11.36
CA VAL A 6 -10.62 3.30 -9.95
C VAL A 6 -9.62 3.91 -8.99
N GLY A 7 -8.53 4.48 -9.49
CA GLY A 7 -7.57 5.20 -8.65
C GLY A 7 -6.62 6.07 -9.46
N THR A 8 -6.24 7.21 -8.88
CA THR A 8 -5.18 8.08 -9.39
C THR A 8 -4.15 8.26 -8.27
N GLY A 9 -2.88 8.03 -8.58
CA GLY A 9 -1.79 8.16 -7.64
C GLY A 9 -0.59 8.87 -8.26
N SER A 10 0.42 9.17 -7.44
CA SER A 10 1.64 9.87 -7.87
C SER A 10 2.39 9.17 -8.99
N PHE A 11 2.20 7.85 -9.14
CA PHE A 11 2.93 7.01 -10.10
C PHE A 11 2.11 6.65 -11.36
N GLY A 12 0.82 7.00 -11.41
CA GLY A 12 -0.03 6.70 -12.55
C GLY A 12 -1.52 6.51 -12.21
N THR A 13 -2.23 5.93 -13.17
CA THR A 13 -3.69 5.72 -13.08
C THR A 13 -4.00 4.23 -13.06
N VAL A 14 -4.93 3.83 -12.20
CA VAL A 14 -5.44 2.46 -12.10
C VAL A 14 -6.82 2.38 -12.73
N PHE A 15 -7.00 1.42 -13.63
CA PHE A 15 -8.25 1.14 -14.32
C PHE A 15 -8.80 -0.21 -13.88
N GLN A 16 -10.11 -0.32 -13.72
CA GLN A 16 -10.79 -1.61 -13.70
C GLN A 16 -11.11 -2.02 -15.13
N ALA A 17 -10.83 -3.27 -15.46
CA ALA A 17 -11.11 -3.84 -16.77
C ALA A 17 -11.65 -5.26 -16.64
N LYS A 18 -12.33 -5.72 -17.69
CA LYS A 18 -12.75 -7.12 -17.84
C LYS A 18 -11.94 -7.80 -18.94
N CYS A 19 -11.32 -8.92 -18.61
CA CYS A 19 -10.71 -9.85 -19.57
C CYS A 19 -11.84 -10.49 -20.38
N LEU A 20 -11.80 -10.36 -21.71
CA LEU A 20 -12.91 -10.80 -22.56
C LEU A 20 -12.91 -12.31 -22.73
N GLU A 21 -11.73 -12.93 -22.69
CA GLU A 21 -11.51 -14.35 -22.87
C GLU A 21 -11.99 -15.16 -21.65
N THR A 22 -11.74 -14.66 -20.44
CA THR A 22 -12.07 -15.37 -19.19
C THR A 22 -13.29 -14.79 -18.47
N GLY A 23 -13.73 -13.58 -18.83
CA GLY A 23 -14.75 -12.82 -18.11
C GLY A 23 -14.27 -12.24 -16.78
N GLU A 24 -13.00 -12.43 -16.42
CA GLU A 24 -12.44 -12.04 -15.14
C GLU A 24 -12.23 -10.52 -15.03
N THR A 25 -12.55 -9.93 -13.89
CA THR A 25 -12.24 -8.53 -13.58
C THR A 25 -10.79 -8.38 -13.10
N VAL A 26 -10.08 -7.39 -13.65
CA VAL A 26 -8.68 -7.10 -13.37
C VAL A 26 -8.47 -5.62 -13.09
N ALA A 27 -7.41 -5.29 -12.36
CA ALA A 27 -6.92 -3.93 -12.19
C ALA A 27 -5.71 -3.69 -13.11
N ILE A 28 -5.68 -2.59 -13.84
CA ILE A 28 -4.57 -2.22 -14.73
C ILE A 28 -3.96 -0.92 -14.22
N LYS A 29 -2.77 -1.00 -13.62
CA LYS A 29 -1.98 0.18 -13.22
C LYS A 29 -1.12 0.62 -14.40
N LYS A 30 -1.43 1.79 -14.96
CA LYS A 30 -0.70 2.40 -16.07
C LYS A 30 0.27 3.44 -15.55
N VAL A 31 1.57 3.20 -15.72
CA VAL A 31 2.66 4.06 -15.23
C VAL A 31 3.53 4.53 -16.39
N LEU A 32 3.98 5.78 -16.35
CA LEU A 32 4.92 6.30 -17.35
C LEU A 32 6.26 5.55 -17.23
N GLN A 33 6.78 5.06 -18.35
CA GLN A 33 7.98 4.26 -18.39
C GLN A 33 9.15 5.04 -19.00
N ASP A 34 10.18 5.30 -18.18
CA ASP A 34 11.47 5.73 -18.71
C ASP A 34 12.17 4.53 -19.39
N LYS A 35 12.52 4.67 -20.67
CA LYS A 35 13.19 3.63 -21.46
C LYS A 35 14.59 3.29 -20.93
N ARG A 36 15.20 4.19 -20.14
CA ARG A 36 16.55 4.02 -19.59
C ARG A 36 16.61 3.13 -18.35
N TYR A 37 15.47 2.92 -17.67
CA TYR A 37 15.46 2.25 -16.37
C TYR A 37 14.46 1.09 -16.35
N LYS A 38 14.81 0.00 -15.68
CA LYS A 38 13.85 -1.06 -15.37
C LYS A 38 12.90 -0.57 -14.27
N ASN A 39 11.62 -0.87 -14.42
CA ASN A 39 10.62 -0.53 -13.41
C ASN A 39 10.77 -1.48 -12.20
N ARG A 40 11.10 -0.91 -11.03
CA ARG A 40 11.31 -1.68 -9.79
C ARG A 40 10.06 -2.41 -9.34
N GLU A 41 8.90 -1.77 -9.39
CA GLU A 41 7.62 -2.36 -9.00
C GLU A 41 7.33 -3.63 -9.80
N LEU A 42 7.52 -3.59 -11.12
CA LEU A 42 7.41 -4.78 -11.98
C LEU A 42 8.38 -5.89 -11.57
N GLN A 43 9.63 -5.56 -11.28
CA GLN A 43 10.64 -6.56 -10.88
C GLN A 43 10.26 -7.25 -9.56
N LEU A 44 9.76 -6.49 -8.59
CA LEU A 44 9.30 -7.04 -7.32
C LEU A 44 8.05 -7.90 -7.50
N MET A 45 7.05 -7.41 -8.22
CA MET A 45 5.78 -8.13 -8.41
C MET A 45 5.95 -9.45 -9.18
N ARG A 46 6.99 -9.60 -10.01
CA ARG A 46 7.29 -10.86 -10.71
C ARG A 46 7.81 -11.98 -9.81
N VAL A 47 8.35 -11.65 -8.64
CA VAL A 47 8.96 -12.63 -7.72
C VAL A 47 8.16 -12.82 -6.43
N MET A 48 7.06 -12.07 -6.27
CA MET A 48 6.17 -12.19 -5.13
C MET A 48 4.97 -13.06 -5.47
N ASP A 49 4.72 -14.05 -4.63
CA ASP A 49 3.58 -14.95 -4.69
C ASP A 49 3.14 -15.28 -3.26
N HIS A 50 2.05 -14.66 -2.82
CA HIS A 50 1.49 -14.87 -1.49
C HIS A 50 0.00 -14.52 -1.49
N PRO A 51 -0.88 -15.29 -0.82
CA PRO A 51 -2.33 -15.04 -0.84
C PRO A 51 -2.74 -13.65 -0.34
N ASN A 52 -1.95 -13.04 0.55
CA ASN A 52 -2.19 -11.69 1.10
C ASN A 52 -1.37 -10.57 0.43
N VAL A 53 -0.80 -10.83 -0.74
CA VAL A 53 -0.11 -9.84 -1.59
C VAL A 53 -0.80 -9.83 -2.95
N ILE A 54 -0.94 -8.65 -3.56
CA ILE A 54 -1.56 -8.51 -4.88
C ILE A 54 -0.72 -9.22 -5.95
N SER A 55 -1.38 -10.01 -6.78
CA SER A 55 -0.72 -10.84 -7.80
C SER A 55 -0.64 -10.09 -9.13
N LEU A 56 0.54 -10.11 -9.76
CA LEU A 56 0.72 -9.70 -11.15
C LEU A 56 0.28 -10.84 -12.09
N LYS A 57 -0.71 -10.57 -12.92
CA LYS A 57 -1.21 -11.53 -13.92
C LYS A 57 -0.51 -11.38 -15.25
N HIS A 58 -0.30 -10.13 -15.68
CA HIS A 58 0.34 -9.83 -16.94
C HIS A 58 0.96 -8.43 -16.91
N CYS A 59 1.84 -8.14 -17.87
CA CYS A 59 2.31 -6.78 -18.09
C CYS A 59 2.51 -6.53 -19.59
N PHE A 60 2.18 -5.33 -20.05
CA PHE A 60 2.39 -4.94 -21.44
C PHE A 60 2.74 -3.46 -21.56
N PHE A 61 3.36 -3.09 -22.67
CA PHE A 61 3.68 -1.70 -22.97
C PHE A 61 2.65 -1.11 -23.93
N SER A 62 2.37 0.19 -23.75
CA SER A 62 1.54 0.96 -24.67
C SER A 62 2.19 2.30 -24.93
N THR A 63 2.11 2.79 -26.17
CA THR A 63 2.67 4.10 -26.55
C THR A 63 1.53 5.05 -26.87
N THR A 64 1.60 6.30 -26.38
CA THR A 64 0.61 7.34 -26.75
C THR A 64 0.94 7.95 -28.11
N ASN A 65 0.00 8.72 -28.67
CA ASN A 65 0.24 9.47 -29.91
C ASN A 65 1.43 10.45 -29.80
N ASN A 66 1.76 10.89 -28.58
CA ASN A 66 2.89 11.77 -28.29
C ASN A 66 4.20 11.00 -28.07
N ASN A 67 4.26 9.71 -28.43
CA ASN A 67 5.42 8.82 -28.30
C ASN A 67 5.88 8.57 -26.86
N GLU A 68 4.99 8.76 -25.87
CA GLU A 68 5.26 8.43 -24.48
C GLU A 68 5.02 6.94 -24.26
N LEU A 69 5.99 6.26 -23.67
CA LEU A 69 5.91 4.84 -23.35
C LEU A 69 5.29 4.67 -21.96
N PHE A 70 4.28 3.81 -21.86
CA PHE A 70 3.67 3.41 -20.60
C PHE A 70 3.86 1.92 -20.37
N LEU A 71 4.12 1.55 -19.13
CA LEU A 71 4.04 0.19 -18.62
C LEU A 71 2.67 -0.01 -17.98
N ASN A 72 1.98 -1.08 -18.36
CA ASN A 72 0.68 -1.46 -17.83
C ASN A 72 0.85 -2.76 -17.02
N LEU A 73 0.60 -2.69 -15.72
CA LEU A 73 0.63 -3.83 -14.81
C LEU A 73 -0.81 -4.35 -14.65
N VAL A 74 -1.08 -5.56 -15.15
CA VAL A 74 -2.37 -6.23 -15.02
C VAL A 74 -2.32 -7.08 -13.76
N MET A 75 -3.18 -6.75 -12.80
CA MET A 75 -3.23 -7.33 -11.47
C MET A 75 -4.62 -7.95 -11.24
N GLU A 76 -4.70 -8.83 -10.25
CA GLU A 76 -6.02 -9.20 -9.71
C GLU A 76 -6.78 -7.95 -9.22
N TYR A 77 -8.11 -7.98 -9.36
CA TYR A 77 -8.98 -6.92 -8.86
C TYR A 77 -9.53 -7.31 -7.48
N VAL A 78 -9.45 -6.39 -6.53
CA VAL A 78 -10.05 -6.54 -5.20
C VAL A 78 -11.00 -5.36 -4.98
N PRO A 79 -12.27 -5.57 -4.57
CA PRO A 79 -13.31 -4.55 -4.69
C PRO A 79 -13.17 -3.33 -3.77
N GLN A 80 -12.58 -3.48 -2.60
CA GLN A 80 -12.53 -2.43 -1.59
C GLN A 80 -11.14 -2.32 -0.96
N SER A 81 -10.91 -1.22 -0.26
CA SER A 81 -9.77 -0.96 0.61
C SER A 81 -10.20 -0.87 2.08
N ILE A 82 -9.25 -1.03 3.00
CA ILE A 82 -9.50 -0.74 4.43
C ILE A 82 -9.98 0.69 4.63
N TYR A 83 -9.48 1.64 3.83
CA TYR A 83 -9.93 3.02 3.88
C TYR A 83 -11.45 3.16 3.64
N GLU A 84 -11.98 2.51 2.60
CA GLU A 84 -13.41 2.56 2.31
C GLU A 84 -14.25 1.90 3.41
N ILE A 85 -13.76 0.79 3.97
CA ILE A 85 -14.41 0.12 5.10
C ILE A 85 -14.41 1.01 6.35
N LEU A 86 -13.29 1.67 6.66
CA LEU A 86 -13.19 2.65 7.74
C LEU A 86 -14.19 3.78 7.56
N MET A 87 -14.27 4.35 6.35
CA MET A 87 -15.21 5.42 6.03
C MET A 87 -16.67 4.97 6.22
N HIS A 88 -17.01 3.74 5.83
CA HIS A 88 -18.35 3.18 6.04
C HIS A 88 -18.73 3.15 7.53
N TYR A 89 -17.85 2.62 8.38
CA TYR A 89 -18.08 2.53 9.83
C TYR A 89 -18.09 3.91 10.51
N SER A 90 -17.16 4.79 10.14
CA SER A 90 -17.04 6.15 10.68
C SER A 90 -18.27 7.00 10.33
N ASN A 91 -18.73 6.98 9.07
CA ASN A 91 -19.94 7.69 8.65
C ASN A 91 -21.20 7.16 9.34
N ALA A 92 -21.25 5.86 9.62
CA ALA A 92 -22.33 5.24 10.37
C ALA A 92 -22.24 5.49 11.89
N LYS A 93 -21.19 6.16 12.38
CA LYS A 93 -20.87 6.36 13.80
C LYS A 93 -20.85 5.03 14.57
N ARG A 94 -20.31 3.98 13.95
CA ARG A 94 -20.19 2.65 14.54
C ARG A 94 -18.73 2.23 14.60
N PRO A 95 -18.27 1.61 15.70
CA PRO A 95 -16.94 1.03 15.74
C PRO A 95 -16.87 -0.17 14.81
N MET A 96 -15.68 -0.44 14.27
CA MET A 96 -15.44 -1.68 13.54
C MET A 96 -15.55 -2.89 14.50
N PRO A 97 -16.30 -3.95 14.15
CA PRO A 97 -16.32 -5.18 14.92
C PRO A 97 -14.91 -5.75 15.13
N LEU A 98 -14.56 -6.07 16.38
CA LEU A 98 -13.22 -6.51 16.75
C LEU A 98 -12.77 -7.79 16.02
N ILE A 99 -13.71 -8.63 15.60
CA ILE A 99 -13.41 -9.81 14.79
C ILE A 99 -12.77 -9.43 13.44
N TYR A 100 -13.26 -8.38 12.78
CA TYR A 100 -12.70 -7.90 11.52
C TYR A 100 -11.34 -7.23 11.75
N VAL A 101 -11.18 -6.46 12.83
CA VAL A 101 -9.88 -5.89 13.20
C VAL A 101 -8.83 -6.99 13.35
N LYS A 102 -9.14 -8.06 14.10
CA LYS A 102 -8.24 -9.22 14.27
C LYS A 102 -7.93 -9.90 12.95
N LEU A 103 -8.96 -10.18 12.15
CA LEU A 103 -8.84 -10.88 10.88
C LEU A 103 -8.00 -10.11 9.85
N TYR A 104 -8.22 -8.81 9.74
CA TYR A 104 -7.49 -7.96 8.80
C TYR A 104 -6.04 -7.76 9.24
N MET A 105 -5.81 -7.43 10.52
CA MET A 105 -4.46 -7.23 11.03
C MET A 105 -3.61 -8.50 10.97
N TYR A 106 -4.19 -9.67 11.25
CA TYR A 106 -3.47 -10.94 11.07
C TYR A 106 -2.97 -11.12 9.63
N GLN A 107 -3.84 -10.88 8.64
CA GLN A 107 -3.47 -11.03 7.22
C GLN A 107 -2.47 -9.96 6.75
N ILE A 108 -2.56 -8.72 7.28
CA ILE A 108 -1.57 -7.67 7.05
C ILE A 108 -0.20 -8.10 7.59
N PHE A 109 -0.12 -8.56 8.84
CA PHE A 109 1.16 -9.01 9.40
C PHE A 109 1.70 -10.25 8.70
N ARG A 110 0.83 -11.13 8.21
CA ARG A 110 1.23 -12.29 7.39
C ARG A 110 1.84 -11.85 6.06
N SER A 111 1.27 -10.85 5.38
CA SER A 111 1.85 -10.32 4.13
C SER A 111 3.16 -9.60 4.38
N LEU A 112 3.26 -8.81 5.46
CA LEU A 112 4.51 -8.15 5.88
C LEU A 112 5.61 -9.15 6.19
N ALA A 113 5.31 -10.19 6.98
CA ALA A 113 6.25 -11.26 7.28
C ALA A 113 6.79 -11.91 6.00
N TYR A 114 5.90 -12.19 5.02
CA TYR A 114 6.31 -12.71 3.73
C TYR A 114 7.25 -11.75 2.98
N ILE A 115 6.84 -10.50 2.73
CA ILE A 115 7.65 -9.56 1.92
C ILE A 115 8.98 -9.20 2.61
N HIS A 116 9.02 -9.17 3.94
CA HIS A 116 10.22 -8.85 4.71
C HIS A 116 11.24 -9.99 4.70
N THR A 117 10.79 -11.25 4.68
CA THR A 117 11.67 -12.42 4.87
C THR A 117 12.04 -13.14 3.58
N VAL A 118 11.13 -13.22 2.60
CA VAL A 118 11.35 -14.00 1.38
C VAL A 118 12.09 -13.17 0.33
N PRO A 119 11.58 -12.02 -0.15
CA PRO A 119 12.30 -11.16 -1.07
C PRO A 119 13.12 -10.04 -0.39
N GLY A 120 13.01 -9.85 0.94
CA GLY A 120 13.73 -8.80 1.67
C GLY A 120 13.26 -7.37 1.36
N VAL A 121 11.98 -7.22 1.02
CA VAL A 121 11.36 -5.98 0.53
C VAL A 121 10.70 -5.23 1.68
N CYS A 122 10.99 -3.94 1.79
CA CYS A 122 10.20 -3.01 2.59
C CYS A 122 9.15 -2.34 1.68
N HIS A 123 7.89 -2.26 2.13
CA HIS A 123 6.78 -1.67 1.38
C HIS A 123 6.89 -0.15 1.30
N ARG A 124 7.22 0.52 2.42
CA ARG A 124 7.50 1.96 2.54
C ARG A 124 6.33 2.91 2.29
N ASP A 125 5.13 2.41 2.01
CA ASP A 125 3.89 3.21 1.94
C ASP A 125 2.66 2.42 2.39
N LEU A 126 2.77 1.70 3.52
CA LEU A 126 1.64 0.97 4.10
C LEU A 126 0.64 1.95 4.71
N LYS A 127 -0.62 1.88 4.26
CA LYS A 127 -1.74 2.74 4.67
C LYS A 127 -3.07 2.07 4.31
N PRO A 128 -4.21 2.48 4.89
CA PRO A 128 -5.52 1.91 4.62
C PRO A 128 -5.91 1.81 3.13
N GLN A 129 -5.47 2.77 2.30
CA GLN A 129 -5.76 2.77 0.86
C GLN A 129 -4.99 1.68 0.09
N ASN A 130 -3.83 1.26 0.60
CA ASN A 130 -2.97 0.25 -0.04
C ASN A 130 -3.22 -1.16 0.50
N ILE A 131 -4.27 -1.34 1.30
CA ILE A 131 -4.67 -2.63 1.87
C ILE A 131 -6.06 -2.94 1.34
N LEU A 132 -6.14 -3.83 0.35
CA LEU A 132 -7.38 -4.20 -0.30
C LEU A 132 -8.08 -5.34 0.45
N ILE A 133 -9.40 -5.36 0.38
CA ILE A 133 -10.29 -6.34 1.02
C ILE A 133 -11.37 -6.76 0.03
N ASP A 134 -11.58 -8.06 -0.08
CA ASP A 134 -12.82 -8.62 -0.62
C ASP A 134 -13.84 -8.77 0.52
N PRO A 135 -14.92 -7.97 0.55
CA PRO A 135 -15.90 -7.99 1.64
C PRO A 135 -16.69 -9.30 1.74
N SER A 136 -16.72 -10.11 0.66
CA SER A 136 -17.45 -11.38 0.65
C SER A 136 -16.67 -12.51 1.32
N THR A 137 -15.34 -12.48 1.20
CA THR A 137 -14.43 -13.51 1.72
C THR A 137 -13.58 -13.03 2.91
N HIS A 138 -13.56 -11.72 3.14
CA HIS A 138 -12.65 -11.03 4.06
C HIS A 138 -11.16 -11.27 3.78
N GLN A 139 -10.82 -11.62 2.54
CA GLN A 139 -9.42 -11.76 2.13
C GLN A 139 -8.76 -10.39 2.00
N VAL A 140 -7.62 -10.22 2.67
CA VAL A 140 -6.79 -9.01 2.59
C VAL A 140 -5.69 -9.19 1.57
N LYS A 141 -5.42 -8.17 0.76
CA LYS A 141 -4.26 -8.11 -0.14
C LYS A 141 -3.53 -6.77 -0.04
N LEU A 142 -2.23 -6.83 0.26
CA LEU A 142 -1.35 -5.67 0.17
C LEU A 142 -1.09 -5.32 -1.30
N CYS A 143 -1.25 -4.04 -1.66
CA CYS A 143 -1.04 -3.54 -3.01
C CYS A 143 -0.17 -2.28 -3.05
N ASP A 144 0.13 -1.79 -4.27
CA ASP A 144 0.95 -0.60 -4.55
C ASP A 144 2.42 -0.70 -4.07
N PHE A 145 3.21 -1.46 -4.83
CA PHE A 145 4.65 -1.63 -4.59
C PHE A 145 5.50 -0.54 -5.27
N GLY A 146 4.90 0.58 -5.70
CA GLY A 146 5.60 1.69 -6.35
C GLY A 146 6.67 2.34 -5.48
N SER A 147 6.43 2.37 -4.16
CA SER A 147 7.39 2.84 -3.16
C SER A 147 8.30 1.73 -2.63
N ALA A 148 8.06 0.46 -2.94
CA ALA A 148 8.78 -0.64 -2.31
C ALA A 148 10.25 -0.71 -2.73
N LYS A 149 11.12 -1.25 -1.87
CA LYS A 149 12.54 -1.45 -2.15
C LYS A 149 13.10 -2.59 -1.29
N VAL A 150 14.02 -3.38 -1.86
CA VAL A 150 14.92 -4.24 -1.08
C VAL A 150 15.90 -3.35 -0.30
N LEU A 151 15.91 -3.47 1.02
CA LEU A 151 16.82 -2.69 1.86
C LEU A 151 18.12 -3.46 2.07
N VAL A 152 19.24 -2.87 1.63
CA VAL A 152 20.57 -3.44 1.79
C VAL A 152 21.30 -2.67 2.89
N ARG A 153 21.86 -3.39 3.86
CA ARG A 153 22.59 -2.79 4.98
C ARG A 153 23.77 -1.97 4.45
N GLY A 154 23.91 -0.73 4.93
CA GLY A 154 24.94 0.21 4.49
C GLY A 154 24.59 1.03 3.24
N GLU A 155 23.47 0.74 2.57
CA GLU A 155 22.94 1.62 1.52
C GLU A 155 22.05 2.71 2.12
N VAL A 156 22.28 3.95 1.70
CA VAL A 156 21.41 5.07 2.04
C VAL A 156 20.08 4.99 1.28
N ASN A 157 19.00 5.35 1.97
CA ASN A 157 17.65 5.38 1.41
C ASN A 157 17.01 6.76 1.64
N VAL A 158 16.10 7.15 0.75
CA VAL A 158 15.33 8.39 0.90
C VAL A 158 14.43 8.27 2.13
N SER A 159 14.52 9.25 3.03
CA SER A 159 13.74 9.34 4.27
C SER A 159 12.35 9.95 4.07
N TYR A 160 12.21 10.87 3.10
CA TYR A 160 10.92 11.45 2.72
C TYR A 160 10.10 10.47 1.86
N ILE A 161 9.66 9.40 2.50
CA ILE A 161 8.78 8.35 1.97
C ILE A 161 7.64 8.10 2.96
N CYS A 162 6.71 7.21 2.63
CA CYS A 162 5.53 6.88 3.42
C CYS A 162 4.52 8.04 3.54
N SER A 163 3.24 7.70 3.54
CA SER A 163 2.15 8.65 3.78
C SER A 163 2.19 9.16 5.22
N ARG A 164 2.00 10.48 5.38
CA ARG A 164 2.36 11.23 6.60
C ARG A 164 1.88 10.61 7.92
N PHE A 165 0.60 10.23 8.01
CA PHE A 165 0.01 9.73 9.26
C PHE A 165 0.53 8.34 9.68
N TYR A 166 1.14 7.61 8.75
CA TYR A 166 1.65 6.25 8.96
C TYR A 166 3.18 6.21 8.99
N ARG A 167 3.83 7.38 8.94
CA ARG A 167 5.28 7.51 8.85
C ARG A 167 5.94 7.25 10.20
N ALA A 168 6.93 6.37 10.21
CA ALA A 168 7.70 6.03 11.40
C ALA A 168 8.57 7.23 11.90
N PRO A 169 8.81 7.36 13.22
CA PRO A 169 9.55 8.50 13.77
C PRO A 169 10.94 8.67 13.16
N GLU A 170 11.67 7.59 12.93
CA GLU A 170 13.00 7.62 12.31
C GLU A 170 12.99 8.26 10.92
N LEU A 171 11.92 8.08 10.14
CA LEU A 171 11.76 8.73 8.84
C LEU A 171 11.47 10.22 8.99
N ILE A 172 10.73 10.61 10.04
CA ILE A 172 10.46 12.02 10.34
C ILE A 172 11.75 12.75 10.76
N PHE A 173 12.62 12.07 11.52
CA PHE A 173 13.96 12.55 11.86
C PHE A 173 14.98 12.47 10.70
N GLY A 174 14.56 12.00 9.52
CA GLY A 174 15.39 12.00 8.32
C GLY A 174 16.39 10.85 8.24
N ALA A 175 16.22 9.77 9.02
CA ALA A 175 17.10 8.61 8.96
C ALA A 175 17.14 8.02 7.55
N THR A 176 18.35 7.75 7.04
CA THR A 176 18.58 7.13 5.72
C THR A 176 18.92 5.65 5.81
N GLU A 177 19.22 5.16 7.01
CA GLU A 177 19.51 3.77 7.35
C GLU A 177 18.40 3.18 8.22
N TYR A 178 17.18 3.14 7.68
CA TYR A 178 16.03 2.47 8.30
C TYR A 178 15.90 1.01 7.83
N THR A 179 15.09 0.23 8.55
CA THR A 179 14.84 -1.18 8.24
C THR A 179 13.37 -1.41 7.84
N THR A 180 12.99 -2.66 7.62
CA THR A 180 11.58 -3.05 7.40
C THR A 180 10.66 -2.76 8.60
N SER A 181 11.22 -2.41 9.76
CA SER A 181 10.48 -1.98 10.96
C SER A 181 9.54 -0.81 10.73
N ILE A 182 9.82 0.05 9.74
CA ILE A 182 8.93 1.17 9.40
C ILE A 182 7.55 0.70 8.94
N ASP A 183 7.45 -0.46 8.27
CA ASP A 183 6.17 -1.02 7.86
C ASP A 183 5.38 -1.55 9.08
N VAL A 184 6.09 -2.05 10.10
CA VAL A 184 5.48 -2.51 11.36
C VAL A 184 4.90 -1.32 12.13
N TRP A 185 5.61 -0.19 12.15
CA TRP A 185 5.07 1.07 12.68
C TRP A 185 3.79 1.48 11.95
N SER A 186 3.84 1.54 10.61
CA SER A 186 2.67 1.87 9.79
C SER A 186 1.50 0.91 10.05
N ALA A 187 1.75 -0.39 10.22
CA ALA A 187 0.73 -1.38 10.56
C ALA A 187 0.11 -1.12 11.94
N GLY A 188 0.92 -0.68 12.91
CA GLY A 188 0.44 -0.23 14.22
C GLY A 188 -0.48 0.98 14.12
N CYS A 189 -0.15 1.96 13.28
CA CYS A 189 -1.03 3.10 12.98
C CYS A 189 -2.36 2.65 12.35
N VAL A 190 -2.33 1.69 11.41
CA VAL A 190 -3.55 1.11 10.81
C VAL A 190 -4.39 0.39 11.86
N LEU A 191 -3.80 -0.44 12.73
CA LEU A 191 -4.51 -1.10 13.83
C LEU A 191 -5.21 -0.08 14.73
N ALA A 192 -4.50 0.97 15.14
CA ALA A 192 -5.08 2.00 15.99
C ALA A 192 -6.23 2.73 15.29
N GLU A 193 -6.08 3.05 14.00
CA GLU A 193 -7.15 3.68 13.21
C GLU A 193 -8.39 2.78 13.06
N LEU A 194 -8.20 1.46 12.88
CA LEU A 194 -9.29 0.48 12.89
C LEU A 194 -10.06 0.45 14.22
N LEU A 195 -9.38 0.68 15.34
CA LEU A 195 -9.98 0.71 16.68
C LEU A 195 -10.64 2.05 17.00
N LEU A 196 -10.03 3.17 16.58
CA LEU A 196 -10.46 4.53 16.89
C LEU A 196 -11.50 5.08 15.89
N GLY A 197 -11.54 4.55 14.67
CA GLY A 197 -12.34 5.08 13.56
C GLY A 197 -11.78 6.37 12.94
N GLN A 198 -10.57 6.79 13.35
CA GLN A 198 -9.85 7.96 12.85
C GLN A 198 -8.33 7.77 12.98
N PRO A 199 -7.49 8.47 12.18
CA PRO A 199 -6.04 8.32 12.24
C PRO A 199 -5.47 8.58 13.65
N LEU A 200 -4.54 7.72 14.09
CA LEU A 200 -3.92 7.86 15.42
C LEU A 200 -3.05 9.12 15.54
N PHE A 201 -2.36 9.51 14.47
CA PHE A 201 -1.42 10.64 14.48
C PHE A 201 -1.69 11.59 13.29
N PRO A 202 -2.71 12.48 13.38
CA PRO A 202 -3.09 13.38 12.29
C PRO A 202 -2.25 14.68 12.29
N GLY A 203 -0.97 14.61 11.92
CA GLY A 203 -0.10 15.79 11.83
C GLY A 203 -0.19 16.52 10.49
N GLU A 204 -0.27 17.85 10.47
CA GLU A 204 -0.27 18.63 9.21
C GLU A 204 1.11 18.71 8.53
N ASN A 205 2.17 18.66 9.34
CA ASN A 205 3.57 18.70 8.91
C ASN A 205 4.43 17.76 9.79
N ALA A 206 5.72 17.65 9.50
CA ALA A 206 6.64 16.75 10.22
C ALA A 206 6.70 17.03 11.73
N VAL A 207 6.70 18.31 12.14
CA VAL A 207 6.73 18.71 13.55
C VAL A 207 5.41 18.38 14.24
N ALA A 208 4.27 18.71 13.62
CA ALA A 208 2.96 18.36 14.14
C ALA A 208 2.77 16.84 14.28
N GLN A 209 3.29 16.06 13.33
CA GLN A 209 3.27 14.59 13.39
C GLN A 209 4.02 14.07 14.63
N LEU A 210 5.21 14.61 14.91
CA LEU A 210 5.97 14.24 16.12
C LEU A 210 5.24 14.63 17.40
N VAL A 211 4.58 15.80 17.43
CA VAL A 211 3.78 16.23 18.58
C VAL A 211 2.67 15.22 18.90
N GLU A 212 1.93 14.76 17.88
CA GLU A 212 0.89 13.73 18.08
C GLU A 212 1.46 12.40 18.59
N ILE A 213 2.64 12.00 18.11
CA ILE A 213 3.32 10.78 18.57
C ILE A 213 3.70 10.89 20.05
N ILE A 214 4.32 12.02 20.45
CA ILE A 214 4.80 12.23 21.82
C ILE A 214 3.64 12.28 22.83
N LYS A 215 2.51 12.88 22.46
CA LYS A 215 1.31 12.95 23.32
C LYS A 215 0.81 11.59 23.80
N VAL A 216 1.03 10.52 23.03
CA VAL A 216 0.59 9.16 23.37
C VAL A 216 1.66 8.37 24.14
N GLN A 217 2.94 8.74 24.02
CA GLN A 217 4.06 8.04 24.66
C GLN A 217 4.32 8.47 26.11
N VAL A 218 3.91 9.69 26.48
CA VAL A 218 4.10 10.22 27.83
C VAL A 218 2.79 10.04 28.60
N PRO A 219 2.72 9.14 29.61
CA PRO A 219 1.60 9.13 30.52
C PRO A 219 1.61 10.45 31.31
N PHE A 220 0.47 11.15 31.33
CA PHE A 220 0.24 12.25 32.28
C PHE A 220 0.23 11.72 33.72
#